data_AF-A0A6M0BYU6-F1
#
_entry.id   AF-A0A6M0BYU6-F1
#
_cell.length_a   1.000
_cell.length_b   1.000
_cell.length_c   1.000
_cell.angle_alpha   90.00
_cell.angle_beta   90.00
_cell.angle_gamma   90.00
#
_symmetry.space_group_name_H-M   'P 1'
#
loop_
_entity.id
_entity.type
_entity.pdbx_description
1 polymer ?
#
loop_
_entity_poly.entity_id
_entity_poly.type
_entity_poly.pdbx_seq_one_letter_code
_entity_poly.pdbx_strand_id
1 'polypeptide(L)'
;DGVPDLLWHNNTTGENRIWLMNNDGTRDSVVNPGTAATDWDVQVVEDFTADGVPDLLWHNNTTGENRIWLMNNDGTRDSVVNPGTAATDWDVITNDFT
;
A
#
# COMPACT_ATOMS: atom_id res chain seq x y z
N ASP A 1 -14.95 -3.10 6.07
CA ASP A 1 -15.86 -3.60 7.16
C ASP A 1 -15.57 -2.96 8.53
N GLY A 2 -14.61 -2.04 8.63
CA GLY A 2 -14.20 -1.42 9.89
C GLY A 2 -13.18 -2.26 10.68
N VAL A 3 -12.74 -3.39 10.12
CA VAL A 3 -11.68 -4.24 10.68
C VAL A 3 -10.37 -3.90 9.98
N PRO A 4 -9.28 -3.62 10.72
CA PRO A 4 -7.97 -3.47 10.11
C PRO A 4 -7.46 -4.80 9.54
N ASP A 5 -6.99 -4.75 8.29
CA ASP A 5 -6.40 -5.88 7.58
C ASP A 5 -4.86 -5.87 7.63
N LEU A 6 -4.23 -6.94 7.13
CA LEU A 6 -2.77 -7.05 7.10
C LEU A 6 -2.24 -7.14 5.67
N LEU A 7 -1.32 -6.23 5.30
CA LEU A 7 -0.53 -6.35 4.08
C LEU A 7 0.80 -7.06 4.38
N TRP A 8 1.14 -8.03 3.55
CA TRP A 8 2.41 -8.73 3.53
C TRP A 8 3.14 -8.43 2.23
N HIS A 9 4.36 -7.91 2.32
CA HIS A 9 5.28 -7.77 1.20
C HIS A 9 6.42 -8.80 1.33
N ASN A 10 6.69 -9.54 0.26
CA ASN A 10 7.79 -10.51 0.22
C ASN A 10 9.05 -9.84 -0.33
N ASN A 11 9.98 -9.47 0.56
CA ASN A 11 11.22 -8.77 0.22
C ASN A 11 12.24 -9.63 -0.57
N THR A 12 11.89 -10.87 -0.94
CA THR A 12 12.70 -11.74 -1.81
C THR A 12 12.09 -11.90 -3.20
N THR A 13 10.77 -12.00 -3.32
CA THR A 13 10.07 -12.27 -4.59
C THR A 13 9.29 -11.08 -5.12
N GLY A 14 9.02 -10.08 -4.29
CA GLY A 14 8.15 -8.95 -4.61
C GLY A 14 6.65 -9.26 -4.56
N GLU A 15 6.26 -10.48 -4.17
CA GLU A 15 4.86 -10.84 -4.02
C GLU A 15 4.20 -10.09 -2.86
N ASN A 16 2.93 -9.69 -3.06
CA ASN A 16 2.12 -9.11 -2.00
C ASN A 16 0.91 -9.99 -1.68
N ARG A 17 0.48 -9.93 -0.42
CA ARG A 17 -0.78 -10.56 0.03
C ARG A 17 -1.46 -9.66 1.03
N ILE A 18 -2.76 -9.47 0.88
CA ILE A 18 -3.60 -8.88 1.92
C ILE A 18 -4.33 -10.01 2.61
N TRP A 19 -4.28 -10.04 3.93
CA TRP A 19 -5.12 -10.89 4.76
C TRP A 19 -6.30 -10.06 5.22
N LEU A 20 -7.49 -10.40 4.72
CA LEU A 20 -8.72 -9.81 5.21
C LEU A 20 -9.06 -10.46 6.57
N MET A 21 -9.37 -9.64 7.56
CA MET A 21 -9.45 -10.05 8.97
C MET A 21 -10.88 -10.01 9.51
N ASN A 22 -11.20 -10.93 10.41
CA ASN A 22 -12.43 -10.90 11.20
C ASN A 22 -12.25 -10.06 12.47
N ASN A 23 -13.36 -9.62 13.08
CA ASN A 23 -13.35 -8.88 14.36
C ASN A 23 -12.72 -9.66 15.53
N ASP A 24 -12.59 -10.98 15.43
CA ASP A 24 -11.94 -11.82 16.45
C ASP A 24 -10.43 -11.98 16.25
N GLY A 25 -9.86 -11.29 15.25
CA GLY A 25 -8.45 -11.35 14.90
C GLY A 25 -8.04 -12.58 14.08
N THR A 26 -8.99 -13.42 13.67
CA THR A 26 -8.71 -14.51 12.72
C THR A 26 -8.69 -13.99 11.28
N ARG A 27 -7.98 -14.69 10.40
CA ARG A 27 -7.99 -14.38 8.97
C ARG A 27 -9.25 -14.94 8.32
N ASP A 28 -10.02 -14.08 7.68
CA ASP A 28 -11.16 -14.45 6.84
C ASP A 28 -10.68 -15.01 5.49
N SER A 29 -9.95 -14.19 4.73
CA SER A 29 -9.53 -14.54 3.37
C SER A 29 -8.18 -13.90 2.98
N VAL A 30 -7.68 -14.24 1.78
CA VAL A 30 -6.42 -13.73 1.25
C VAL A 30 -6.63 -13.18 -0.15
N VAL A 31 -6.14 -11.97 -0.38
CA VAL A 31 -6.19 -11.27 -1.67
C VAL A 31 -4.77 -11.04 -2.18
N ASN A 32 -4.60 -11.11 -3.50
CA ASN A 32 -3.34 -10.80 -4.17
C ASN A 32 -3.47 -9.45 -4.92
N PRO A 33 -2.91 -8.35 -4.37
CA PRO A 33 -2.96 -7.04 -5.03
C PRO A 33 -1.91 -6.87 -6.13
N GLY A 34 -1.08 -7.88 -6.40
CA GLY A 34 -0.03 -7.88 -7.41
C GLY A 34 1.37 -7.88 -6.80
N THR A 35 2.38 -7.59 -7.63
CA THR A 35 3.79 -7.57 -7.23
C THR A 35 4.36 -6.15 -7.24
N ALA A 36 5.30 -5.90 -6.33
CA ALA A 36 6.20 -4.75 -6.31
C ALA A 36 7.63 -5.30 -6.28
N ALA A 37 8.60 -4.71 -6.98
CA ALA A 37 9.97 -5.20 -6.91
C ALA A 37 10.55 -5.02 -5.49
N THR A 38 11.56 -5.79 -5.13
CA THR A 38 12.08 -5.87 -3.75
C THR A 38 12.81 -4.62 -3.26
N ASP A 39 13.03 -3.65 -4.15
CA ASP A 39 13.54 -2.32 -3.86
C ASP A 39 12.43 -1.31 -3.52
N TRP A 40 11.16 -1.74 -3.53
CA TRP A 40 10.01 -0.94 -3.12
C TRP A 40 9.49 -1.36 -1.76
N ASP A 41 9.19 -0.38 -0.91
CA ASP A 41 8.52 -0.58 0.39
C ASP A 41 7.26 0.27 0.47
N VAL A 42 6.25 -0.24 1.19
CA VAL A 42 5.08 0.57 1.56
C VAL A 42 5.49 1.52 2.69
N GLN A 43 5.35 2.82 2.44
CA GLN A 43 5.65 3.86 3.41
C GLN A 43 4.40 4.36 4.13
N VAL A 44 3.27 4.43 3.42
CA VAL A 44 2.01 4.96 3.97
C VAL A 44 0.82 4.16 3.46
N VAL A 45 -0.19 4.04 4.32
CA VAL A 45 -1.52 3.51 3.98
C VAL A 45 -2.55 4.59 4.36
N GLU A 46 -3.18 5.20 3.35
CA GLU A 46 -4.10 6.34 3.52
C GLU A 46 -5.02 6.47 2.30
N ASP A 47 -6.22 7.02 2.46
CA ASP A 47 -7.13 7.29 1.36
C ASP A 47 -6.73 8.59 0.64
N PHE A 48 -5.91 8.47 -0.40
CA PHE A 48 -5.40 9.62 -1.14
C PHE A 48 -6.41 10.20 -2.13
N THR A 49 -7.54 9.52 -2.35
CA THR A 49 -8.55 9.92 -3.35
C THR A 49 -9.89 10.34 -2.74
N ALA A 50 -10.03 10.23 -1.42
CA ALA A 50 -11.25 10.47 -0.66
C ALA A 50 -12.45 9.62 -1.13
N ASP A 51 -12.19 8.40 -1.61
CA ASP A 51 -13.21 7.47 -2.07
C ASP A 51 -13.70 6.50 -0.96
N GLY A 52 -13.09 6.57 0.22
CA GLY A 52 -13.37 5.75 1.38
C GLY A 52 -12.56 4.45 1.45
N VAL A 53 -11.62 4.23 0.53
CA VAL A 53 -10.75 3.05 0.48
C VAL A 53 -9.29 3.48 0.72
N PRO A 54 -8.57 2.91 1.71
CA PRO A 54 -7.16 3.20 1.88
C PRO A 54 -6.31 2.69 0.72
N ASP A 55 -5.46 3.58 0.20
CA ASP A 55 -4.47 3.32 -0.85
C ASP A 55 -3.08 3.05 -0.25
N LEU A 56 -2.13 2.58 -1.08
CA LEU A 56 -0.76 2.26 -0.64
C LEU A 56 0.28 3.17 -1.32
N LEU A 57 1.00 3.99 -0.54
CA LEU A 57 2.18 4.69 -1.03
C LEU A 57 3.41 3.78 -0.96
N TRP A 58 3.94 3.43 -2.12
CA TRP A 58 5.18 2.72 -2.32
C TRP A 58 6.33 3.68 -2.63
N HIS A 59 7.48 3.45 -2.00
CA HIS A 59 8.72 4.20 -2.25
C HIS A 59 9.83 3.23 -2.68
N ASN A 60 10.54 3.58 -3.75
CA ASN A 60 11.71 2.85 -4.20
C ASN A 60 12.96 3.34 -3.47
N ASN A 61 13.51 2.52 -2.59
CA ASN A 61 14.66 2.88 -1.75
C ASN A 61 16.00 2.98 -2.52
N THR A 62 16.00 2.68 -3.83
CA THR A 62 17.18 2.79 -4.69
C THR A 62 17.12 4.03 -5.57
N THR A 63 15.94 4.35 -6.12
CA THR A 63 15.77 5.43 -7.10
C THR A 63 15.06 6.66 -6.55
N GLY A 64 14.35 6.54 -5.43
CA GLY A 64 13.50 7.58 -4.89
C GLY A 64 12.17 7.74 -5.61
N GLU A 65 11.85 6.87 -6.58
CA GLU A 65 10.54 6.87 -7.23
C GLU A 65 9.42 6.51 -6.25
N ASN A 66 8.27 7.17 -6.39
CA ASN A 66 7.07 6.83 -5.64
C ASN A 66 5.98 6.30 -6.56
N ARG A 67 5.13 5.42 -6.02
CA ARG A 67 3.92 4.94 -6.67
C ARG A 67 2.82 4.87 -5.63
N ILE A 68 1.62 5.33 -5.97
CA ILE A 68 0.44 5.04 -5.16
C ILE A 68 -0.33 3.94 -5.87
N TRP A 69 -0.61 2.86 -5.16
CA TRP A 69 -1.53 1.83 -5.60
C TRP A 69 -2.91 2.22 -5.11
N LEU A 70 -3.78 2.58 -6.05
CA LEU A 70 -5.18 2.81 -5.76
C LEU A 70 -5.88 1.47 -5.56
N MET A 71 -6.67 1.36 -4.50
CA MET A 71 -7.21 0.08 -4.04
C MET A 71 -8.72 0.00 -4.21
N ASN A 72 -9.23 -1.20 -4.43
CA ASN A 72 -10.66 -1.48 -4.35
C ASN A 72 -11.03 -1.95 -2.94
N ASN A 73 -12.30 -1.80 -2.58
CA ASN A 73 -12.83 -2.24 -1.28
C ASN A 73 -12.74 -3.76 -1.02
N ASP A 74 -12.40 -4.56 -2.04
CA ASP A 74 -12.13 -6.00 -1.91
C ASP A 74 -10.64 -6.32 -1.71
N GLY A 75 -9.79 -5.30 -1.50
CA GLY A 75 -8.35 -5.43 -1.34
C GLY A 75 -7.58 -5.68 -2.64
N THR A 76 -8.24 -5.71 -3.80
CA THR A 76 -7.54 -5.76 -5.09
C THR A 76 -7.00 -4.39 -5.48
N ARG A 77 -5.96 -4.35 -6.29
CA ARG A 77 -5.42 -3.09 -6.84
C ARG A 77 -6.27 -2.66 -8.03
N ASP A 78 -6.82 -1.45 -7.97
CA ASP A 78 -7.50 -0.82 -9.10
C ASP A 78 -6.46 -0.33 -10.13
N SER A 79 -5.62 0.63 -9.73
CA SER A 79 -4.69 1.29 -10.63
C SER A 79 -3.42 1.76 -9.91
N VAL A 80 -2.48 2.31 -10.66
CA VAL A 80 -1.21 2.83 -10.13
C VAL A 80 -1.00 4.24 -10.65
N VAL A 81 -0.70 5.17 -9.75
CA VAL A 81 -0.36 6.56 -10.09
C VAL A 81 1.07 6.89 -9.63
N ASN A 82 1.72 7.81 -10.33
CA ASN A 82 3.06 8.30 -10.01
C ASN A 82 2.96 9.75 -9.49
N PRO A 83 3.10 9.97 -8.17
CA PRO A 83 3.07 11.31 -7.59
C PRO A 83 4.41 12.08 -7.73
N GLY A 84 5.48 11.42 -8.20
CA GLY A 84 6.80 12.02 -8.37
C GLY A 84 7.90 11.27 -7.61
N THR A 85 9.10 11.84 -7.58
CA THR A 85 10.28 11.28 -6.91
C THR A 85 10.64 12.10 -5.67
N ALA A 86 11.03 11.42 -4.59
CA ALA A 86 11.67 12.01 -3.42
C ALA A 86 13.02 11.30 -3.23
N ALA A 87 14.10 12.04 -2.93
CA ALA A 87 15.38 11.37 -2.69
C ALA A 87 15.29 10.48 -1.43
N THR A 88 16.13 9.44 -1.39
CA THR A 88 16.02 8.36 -0.38
C THR A 88 16.42 8.78 1.04
N ASP A 89 16.87 10.03 1.21
CA ASP A 89 17.18 10.67 2.48
C ASP A 89 16.00 11.49 3.06
N TRP A 90 14.86 11.51 2.38
CA TRP A 90 13.64 12.16 2.85
C TRP A 90 12.71 11.18 3.56
N ASP A 91 12.18 11.61 4.70
CA ASP A 91 11.08 10.94 5.38
C ASP A 91 9.73 11.38 4.78
N VAL A 92 8.76 10.46 4.79
CA VAL A 92 7.37 10.80 4.45
C VAL A 92 6.59 11.19 5.71
N ILE A 93 5.83 12.28 5.62
CA ILE A 93 4.88 12.72 6.64
C ILE A 93 3.58 13.04 5.90
N THR A 94 2.48 12.41 6.31
CA THR A 94 1.16 12.67 5.72
C THR A 94 0.24 13.34 6.73
N ASN A 95 -0.55 14.29 6.21
CA ASN A 95 -1.64 15.00 6.87
C ASN A 95 -2.30 15.91 5.83
N ASP A 96 -3.51 16.39 6.12
CA ASP A 96 -4.04 17.56 5.41
C ASP A 96 -3.36 18.83 5.93
N PHE A 97 -2.51 19.43 5.09
CA PHE A 97 -1.81 20.67 5.39
C PHE A 97 -2.53 21.91 4.82
N THR A 98 -3.79 21.78 4.38
CA THR A 98 -4.60 22.85 3.78
C THR A 98 -5.93 23.13 4.48
#